data_AF-A0A379T6Q5-F1
#
_entry.id   AF-A0A379T6Q5-F1
#
_cell.length_a   1.000
_cell.length_b   1.000
_cell.length_c   1.000
_cell.angle_alpha   90.00
_cell.angle_beta   90.00
_cell.angle_gamma   90.00
#
_symmetry.space_group_name_H-M   'P 1'
#
loop_
_entity.id
_entity.type
_entity.pdbx_description
1 polymer ?
#
loop_
_entity_poly.entity_id
_entity_poly.type
_entity_poly.pdbx_seq_one_letter_code
_entity_poly.pdbx_strand_id
1 'polypeptide(L)'
;MQKKEYTITISRGLVSTGREMFRMEMLERIAREKVRTLALVDEIEVYLAYQNKLKESLELTSVTAEMRFFGASGVTASDLRSAERQVKAAENSEFSEWVTAVGPVAQRAGTQRAGTL
;
A
#
# COMPACT_ATOMS: atom_id res chain seq x y z
N MET A 1 7.68 -0.27 34.05
CA MET A 1 7.69 0.64 32.88
C MET A 1 7.70 -0.09 31.53
N GLN A 2 8.19 -1.33 31.44
CA GLN A 2 8.25 -2.16 30.22
C GLN A 2 6.92 -2.34 29.42
N LYS A 3 5.76 -2.45 30.11
CA LYS A 3 4.49 -2.83 29.46
C LYS A 3 3.88 -1.72 28.57
N LYS A 4 4.12 -0.44 28.90
CA LYS A 4 3.65 0.70 28.08
C LYS A 4 4.51 0.82 26.80
N GLU A 5 5.82 0.67 26.93
CA GLU A 5 6.78 0.80 25.84
C GLU A 5 6.63 -0.31 24.79
N TYR A 6 6.38 -1.55 25.23
CA TYR A 6 6.06 -2.68 24.35
C TYR A 6 4.76 -2.46 23.56
N THR A 7 3.71 -1.98 24.23
CA THR A 7 2.41 -1.69 23.59
C THR A 7 2.52 -0.57 22.54
N ILE A 8 3.29 0.48 22.82
CA ILE A 8 3.52 1.59 21.88
C ILE A 8 4.28 1.09 20.64
N THR A 9 5.29 0.24 20.83
CA THR A 9 6.10 -0.30 19.73
C THR A 9 5.28 -1.19 18.80
N ILE A 10 4.42 -2.07 19.34
CA ILE A 10 3.50 -2.91 18.55
C ILE A 10 2.53 -2.05 17.75
N SER A 11 1.93 -1.04 18.37
CA SER A 11 0.99 -0.14 17.69
C SER A 11 1.67 0.61 16.54
N ARG A 12 2.91 1.06 16.73
CA ARG A 12 3.69 1.73 15.68
C ARG A 12 4.00 0.79 14.51
N GLY A 13 4.41 -0.46 14.80
CA GLY A 13 4.66 -1.48 13.79
C GLY A 13 3.41 -1.83 12.97
N LEU A 14 2.25 -1.94 13.64
CA LEU A 14 0.98 -2.20 12.97
C LEU A 14 0.58 -1.06 12.03
N VAL A 15 0.77 0.20 12.45
CA VAL A 15 0.48 1.37 11.62
C VAL A 15 1.41 1.41 10.40
N SER A 16 2.71 1.13 10.55
CA SER A 16 3.63 1.08 9.41
C SER A 16 3.26 -0.01 8.41
N THR A 17 2.90 -1.21 8.88
CA THR A 17 2.46 -2.29 7.99
C THR A 17 1.13 -1.94 7.32
N GLY A 18 0.19 -1.31 8.05
CA GLY A 18 -1.05 -0.81 7.47
C GLY A 18 -0.81 0.18 6.34
N ARG A 19 0.11 1.14 6.53
CA ARG A 19 0.47 2.13 5.51
C ARG A 19 1.07 1.48 4.27
N GLU A 20 1.96 0.51 4.45
CA GLU A 20 2.53 -0.22 3.32
C GLU A 20 1.45 -1.02 2.56
N MET A 21 0.55 -1.72 3.26
CA MET A 21 -0.57 -2.43 2.63
C MET A 21 -1.49 -1.48 1.85
N PHE A 22 -1.80 -0.31 2.41
CA PHE A 22 -2.58 0.72 1.72
C PHE A 22 -1.90 1.18 0.42
N ARG A 23 -0.60 1.50 0.47
CA ARG A 23 0.17 1.92 -0.71
C ARG A 23 0.15 0.84 -1.80
N MET A 24 0.25 -0.43 -1.42
CA MET A 24 0.22 -1.56 -2.34
C MET A 24 -1.15 -1.72 -3.00
N GLU A 25 -2.25 -1.61 -2.24
CA GLU A 25 -3.62 -1.65 -2.79
C GLU A 25 -3.86 -0.49 -3.79
N MET A 26 -3.35 0.70 -3.48
CA MET A 26 -3.44 1.84 -4.39
C MET A 26 -2.64 1.61 -5.69
N LEU A 27 -1.43 1.04 -5.60
CA LEU A 27 -0.66 0.68 -6.80
C LEU A 27 -1.35 -0.40 -7.64
N GLU A 28 -2.04 -1.35 -7.02
CA GLU A 28 -2.81 -2.38 -7.73
C GLU A 28 -3.97 -1.76 -8.52
N ARG A 29 -4.68 -0.79 -7.92
CA ARG A 29 -5.74 -0.03 -8.59
C ARG A 29 -5.21 0.77 -9.78
N ILE A 30 -4.10 1.49 -9.59
CA ILE A 30 -3.45 2.27 -10.66
C ILE A 30 -2.97 1.36 -11.80
N ALA A 31 -2.41 0.19 -11.47
CA ALA A 31 -2.00 -0.80 -12.47
C ALA A 31 -3.18 -1.29 -13.29
N ARG A 32 -4.31 -1.65 -12.64
CA ARG A 32 -5.55 -2.05 -13.33
C ARG A 32 -6.07 -0.98 -14.28
N GLU A 33 -6.04 0.28 -13.86
CA GLU A 33 -6.46 1.40 -14.71
C GLU A 33 -5.52 1.57 -15.91
N LYS A 34 -4.20 1.44 -15.70
CA LYS A 34 -3.21 1.52 -16.77
C LYS A 34 -3.36 0.39 -17.77
N VAL A 35 -3.58 -0.85 -17.33
CA VAL A 35 -3.76 -2.02 -18.20
C VAL A 35 -4.93 -1.85 -19.15
N ARG A 36 -6.03 -1.23 -18.71
CA ARG A 36 -7.17 -0.91 -19.58
C ARG A 36 -6.82 0.01 -20.75
N THR A 37 -5.69 0.72 -20.69
CA THR A 37 -5.20 1.59 -21.76
C THR A 37 -4.21 0.90 -22.70
N LEU A 38 -3.78 -0.32 -22.38
CA LEU A 38 -2.75 -1.07 -23.10
C LEU A 38 -3.38 -2.25 -23.84
N ALA A 39 -2.95 -2.49 -25.08
CA ALA A 39 -3.56 -3.53 -25.93
C ALA A 39 -3.02 -4.94 -25.66
N LEU A 40 -1.79 -5.10 -25.14
CA LEU A 40 -1.05 -6.37 -25.12
C LEU A 40 -0.12 -6.54 -23.89
N VAL A 41 -0.42 -5.90 -22.76
CA VAL A 41 0.45 -5.96 -21.56
C VAL A 41 -0.24 -6.70 -20.42
N ASP A 42 0.52 -7.55 -19.73
CA ASP A 42 0.07 -8.28 -18.54
C ASP A 42 -0.08 -7.34 -17.33
N GLU A 43 -1.20 -7.44 -16.61
CA GLU A 43 -1.48 -6.67 -15.40
C GLU A 43 -0.41 -6.85 -14.32
N ILE A 44 0.13 -8.06 -14.19
CA ILE A 44 1.18 -8.38 -13.23
C ILE A 44 2.46 -7.61 -13.58
N GLU A 45 2.82 -7.49 -14.86
CA GLU A 45 4.01 -6.73 -15.25
C GLU A 45 3.87 -5.23 -14.97
N VAL A 46 2.69 -4.66 -15.21
CA VAL A 46 2.40 -3.25 -14.89
C VAL A 46 2.49 -3.02 -13.38
N TYR A 47 1.89 -3.90 -12.58
CA TYR A 47 1.91 -3.80 -11.13
C TYR A 47 3.31 -3.95 -10.55
N LEU A 48 4.06 -4.96 -10.99
CA LEU A 48 5.46 -5.18 -10.59
C LEU A 48 6.35 -3.99 -10.99
N ALA A 49 6.11 -3.37 -12.15
CA ALA A 49 6.85 -2.20 -12.57
C ALA A 49 6.64 -1.00 -11.61
N TYR A 50 5.40 -0.74 -11.21
CA TYR A 50 5.11 0.30 -10.21
C TYR A 50 5.75 -0.02 -8.86
N GLN A 51 5.57 -1.23 -8.33
CA GLN A 51 6.17 -1.65 -7.06
C GLN A 51 7.68 -1.50 -7.06
N ASN A 52 8.35 -2.01 -8.10
CA ASN A 52 9.81 -2.02 -8.18
C ASN A 52 10.38 -0.60 -8.30
N LYS A 53 9.77 0.25 -9.15
CA LYS A 53 10.28 1.60 -9.40
C LYS A 53 9.90 2.61 -8.34
N LEU A 54 8.82 2.37 -7.59
CA LEU A 54 8.38 3.25 -6.50
C LEU A 54 8.76 2.71 -5.12
N LYS A 55 9.51 1.60 -5.06
CA LYS A 55 9.95 0.97 -3.81
C LYS A 55 10.56 1.97 -2.83
N GLU A 56 11.53 2.76 -3.30
CA GLU A 56 12.22 3.72 -2.44
C GLU A 56 11.34 4.93 -2.10
N SER A 57 10.61 5.47 -3.08
CA SER A 57 9.82 6.70 -2.89
C SER A 57 8.54 6.50 -2.07
N LEU A 58 8.04 5.27 -2.00
CA LEU A 58 6.88 4.84 -1.22
C LEU A 58 7.25 3.94 -0.03
N GLU A 59 8.54 3.75 0.25
CA GLU A 59 9.06 2.95 1.37
C GLU A 59 8.47 1.52 1.43
N LEU A 60 8.38 0.84 0.28
CA LEU A 60 7.82 -0.51 0.19
C LEU A 60 8.87 -1.54 0.67
N THR A 61 8.78 -1.93 1.94
CA THR A 61 9.78 -2.80 2.57
C THR A 61 9.67 -4.27 2.16
N SER A 62 8.48 -4.70 1.73
CA SER A 62 8.17 -6.08 1.30
C SER A 62 8.50 -6.39 -0.16
N VAL A 63 8.79 -5.37 -0.99
CA VAL A 63 9.05 -5.55 -2.42
C VAL A 63 10.51 -5.97 -2.65
N THR A 64 10.73 -7.07 -3.38
CA THR A 64 12.09 -7.54 -3.72
C THR A 64 12.79 -6.63 -4.72
N ALA A 65 14.12 -6.58 -4.66
CA ALA A 65 14.92 -5.75 -5.55
C ALA A 65 15.08 -6.40 -6.95
N GLU A 66 15.00 -5.55 -7.97
CA GLU A 66 15.17 -5.78 -9.41
C GLU A 66 14.07 -6.56 -10.17
N MET A 67 13.44 -5.87 -11.13
CA MET A 67 12.57 -6.47 -12.13
C MET A 67 13.31 -6.56 -13.47
N ARG A 68 13.52 -7.79 -13.96
CA ARG A 68 14.28 -8.06 -15.19
C ARG A 68 13.60 -7.55 -16.48
N PHE A 69 12.28 -7.35 -16.45
CA PHE A 69 11.47 -7.02 -17.64
C PHE A 69 10.73 -5.68 -17.55
N PHE A 70 11.28 -4.68 -16.85
CA PHE A 70 10.62 -3.37 -16.72
C PHE A 70 10.20 -2.74 -18.07
N GLY A 71 11.03 -2.90 -19.12
CA GLY A 71 10.75 -2.34 -20.45
C GLY A 71 9.51 -2.90 -21.16
N ALA A 72 9.01 -4.07 -20.73
CA ALA A 72 7.82 -4.71 -21.31
C ALA A 72 6.51 -4.20 -20.69
N SER A 73 6.57 -3.54 -19.53
CA SER A 73 5.40 -3.12 -18.75
C SER A 73 4.58 -1.96 -19.34
N GLY A 74 5.10 -1.23 -20.34
CA GLY A 74 4.42 -0.03 -20.87
C GLY A 74 4.26 1.13 -19.87
N VAL A 75 4.89 1.04 -18.68
CA VAL A 75 4.91 2.09 -17.65
C VAL A 75 5.97 3.13 -17.98
N THR A 76 5.57 4.39 -18.11
CA THR A 76 6.47 5.51 -18.42
C THR A 76 6.94 6.22 -17.14
N ALA A 77 7.99 7.04 -17.26
CA ALA A 77 8.42 7.91 -16.17
C ALA A 77 7.33 8.90 -15.71
N SER A 78 6.43 9.31 -16.61
CA SER A 78 5.30 10.17 -16.25
C SER A 78 4.26 9.42 -15.43
N ASP A 79 3.98 8.18 -15.80
CA ASP A 79 3.07 7.30 -15.04
C ASP A 79 3.61 7.09 -13.62
N LEU A 80 4.91 6.82 -13.45
CA LEU A 80 5.54 6.66 -12.14
C LEU A 80 5.37 7.91 -11.26
N ARG A 81 5.67 9.10 -11.79
CA ARG A 81 5.49 10.36 -11.06
C ARG A 81 4.03 10.62 -10.70
N SER A 82 3.10 10.25 -11.59
CA SER A 82 1.67 10.39 -11.34
C SER A 82 1.22 9.45 -10.23
N ALA A 83 1.60 8.17 -10.33
CA ALA A 83 1.26 7.14 -9.36
C ALA A 83 1.80 7.49 -7.96
N GLU A 84 3.05 7.93 -7.86
CA GLU A 84 3.62 8.36 -6.58
C GLU A 84 2.80 9.48 -5.92
N ARG A 85 2.42 10.52 -6.70
CA ARG A 85 1.60 11.62 -6.18
C ARG A 85 0.22 11.14 -5.75
N GLN A 86 -0.42 10.29 -6.55
CA GLN A 86 -1.75 9.75 -6.25
C GLN A 86 -1.74 8.91 -4.97
N VAL A 87 -0.76 8.02 -4.81
CA VAL A 87 -0.62 7.20 -3.60
C VAL A 87 -0.39 8.07 -2.37
N LYS A 88 0.52 9.05 -2.43
CA LYS A 88 0.79 9.96 -1.31
C LYS A 88 -0.42 10.82 -0.95
N ALA A 89 -1.17 11.28 -1.95
CA ALA A 89 -2.40 12.04 -1.74
C ALA A 89 -3.47 11.16 -1.06
N ALA A 90 -3.73 9.98 -1.60
CA ALA A 90 -4.71 9.04 -1.07
C ALA A 90 -4.35 8.57 0.35
N GLU A 91 -3.07 8.32 0.64
CA GLU A 91 -2.66 7.92 2.00
C GLU A 91 -2.93 9.04 3.01
N ASN A 92 -2.76 10.31 2.62
CA ASN A 92 -3.04 11.44 3.50
C ASN A 92 -4.53 11.64 3.76
N SER A 93 -5.40 11.35 2.79
CA SER A 93 -6.84 11.58 2.90
C SER A 93 -7.64 10.37 3.37
N GLU A 94 -7.25 9.15 2.98
CA GLU A 94 -8.11 7.96 3.06
C GLU A 94 -7.58 6.88 4.02
N PHE A 95 -6.30 6.93 4.41
CA PHE A 95 -5.68 5.87 5.21
C PHE A 95 -6.42 5.61 6.55
N SER A 96 -6.91 6.68 7.21
CA SER A 96 -7.60 6.54 8.50
C SER A 96 -8.93 5.78 8.39
N GLU A 97 -9.65 5.98 7.29
CA GLU A 97 -10.91 5.28 7.05
C GLU A 97 -10.63 3.84 6.63
N TRP A 98 -9.71 3.66 5.67
CA TRP A 98 -9.28 2.36 5.20
C TRP A 98 -8.79 1.45 6.33
N VAL A 99 -7.92 1.97 7.21
CA VAL A 99 -7.35 1.17 8.31
C VAL A 99 -8.39 0.73 9.33
N THR A 100 -9.52 1.43 9.42
CA THR A 100 -10.64 1.05 10.30
C THR A 100 -11.49 -0.05 9.67
N ALA A 101 -11.57 -0.09 8.33
CA ALA A 101 -12.33 -1.08 7.58
C ALA A 101 -11.60 -2.44 7.43
N VAL A 102 -10.26 -2.46 7.44
CA VAL A 102 -9.49 -3.70 7.27
C VAL A 102 -9.56 -4.61 8.49
N GLY A 103 -9.74 -5.91 8.23
CA GLY A 103 -10.14 -6.97 9.19
C GLY A 103 -9.46 -6.97 10.57
N PRO A 104 -8.12 -6.84 10.71
CA PRO A 104 -7.47 -6.90 12.02
C PRO A 104 -7.83 -5.75 12.98
N VAL A 105 -8.17 -4.58 12.44
CA VAL A 105 -8.60 -3.40 13.21
C VAL A 105 -10.10 -3.43 13.46
N ALA A 106 -10.89 -3.80 12.44
CA ALA A 106 -12.32 -4.01 12.57
C ALA A 106 -12.66 -5.05 13.66
N GLN A 107 -11.88 -6.13 13.75
CA GLN A 107 -12.09 -7.19 14.74
C GLN A 107 -11.78 -6.74 16.18
N ARG A 108 -10.85 -5.79 16.38
CA ARG A 108 -10.55 -5.20 17.71
C ARG A 108 -11.57 -4.16 18.15
N ALA A 109 -12.10 -3.35 17.23
CA ALA A 109 -13.16 -2.39 17.52
C ALA A 109 -14.45 -3.06 18.00
N GLY A 110 -14.73 -4.29 17.51
CA GLY A 110 -15.85 -5.11 17.98
C GLY A 110 -15.70 -5.61 19.43
N THR A 111 -14.46 -5.88 19.89
CA THR A 111 -14.22 -6.44 21.24
C THR A 111 -14.30 -5.38 22.35
N GLN A 112 -14.08 -4.11 22.04
CA GLN A 112 -14.07 -3.04 23.05
C GLN A 112 -15.47 -2.49 23.41
N ARG A 113 -16.50 -2.91 22.67
CA ARG A 113 -17.91 -2.56 22.95
C ARG A 113 -18.67 -3.59 23.80
N ALA A 114 -18.04 -4.72 24.15
CA ALA A 114 -18.67 -5.80 24.92
C ALA A 114 -18.25 -5.82 26.40
N GLY A 115 -18.01 -4.65 26.99
CA GLY A 115 -17.55 -4.48 28.37
C GLY A 115 -18.24 -3.35 29.12
N THR A 116 -19.57 -3.26 28.99
CA THR A 116 -20.41 -2.47 29.89
C THR A 116 -21.67 -3.27 30.20
N LEU A 117 -21.60 -4.13 31.22
CA LEU A 117 -22.71 -4.54 32.08
C LEU A 117 -22.15 -4.72 33.49
#